data_AF-A0A975L7I5-F1
#
_entry.id   AF-A0A975L7I5-F1
#
_cell.length_a   1.000
_cell.length_b   1.000
_cell.length_c   1.000
_cell.angle_alpha   90.00
_cell.angle_beta   90.00
_cell.angle_gamma   90.00
#
_symmetry.space_group_name_H-M   'P 1'
#
loop_
_entity.id
_entity.type
_entity.pdbx_description
1 polymer ?
#
loop_
_entity_poly.entity_id
_entity_poly.type
_entity_poly.pdbx_seq_one_letter_code
_entity_poly.pdbx_strand_id
1 'polypeptide(L)'
;MADAHHEEHDDHGNTVSAWFLTVSWIVAWTVAAVAIIFGGALVTWTVIALVASIALAAVAGVMKKVGLGRKEPRPVPPTREEWEAGREATAAAQ
;
A
#
# COMPACT_ATOMS: atom_id res chain seq x y z
N MET A 1 -24.59 -9.85 11.72
CA MET A 1 -23.19 -9.42 11.88
C MET A 1 -22.71 -8.81 10.57
N ALA A 2 -23.17 -7.60 10.26
CA ALA A 2 -22.91 -6.93 8.98
C ALA A 2 -21.65 -6.02 9.03
N ASP A 3 -20.95 -5.98 10.17
CA ASP A 3 -19.93 -4.97 10.45
C ASP A 3 -18.49 -5.44 10.14
N ALA A 4 -18.27 -6.75 9.97
CA ALA A 4 -16.94 -7.31 9.69
C ALA A 4 -16.43 -7.06 8.26
N HIS A 5 -17.28 -6.59 7.35
CA HIS A 5 -16.90 -6.35 5.95
C HIS A 5 -16.46 -4.91 5.65
N HIS A 6 -16.52 -3.99 6.63
CA HIS A 6 -16.14 -2.57 6.42
C HIS A 6 -14.73 -2.21 6.91
N GLU A 7 -14.10 -3.02 7.76
CA GLU A 7 -12.74 -2.74 8.28
C GLU A 7 -11.62 -3.01 7.26
N GLU A 8 -11.85 -3.83 6.22
CA GLU A 8 -10.84 -4.13 5.20
C GLU A 8 -10.54 -2.93 4.29
N HIS A 9 -11.39 -1.90 4.32
CA HIS A 9 -11.29 -0.73 3.46
C HIS A 9 -10.57 0.46 4.09
N ASP A 10 -10.28 0.53 5.39
CA ASP A 10 -9.85 1.81 6.00
C ASP A 10 -8.38 2.23 5.70
N ASP A 11 -7.62 1.32 5.09
CA ASP A 11 -6.28 1.57 4.51
C ASP A 11 -6.37 2.17 3.08
N HIS A 12 -7.37 3.00 2.81
CA HIS A 12 -7.45 3.76 1.56
C HIS A 12 -6.23 4.67 1.41
N GLY A 13 -5.31 4.32 0.50
CA GLY A 13 -4.32 5.20 -0.14
C GLY A 13 -3.32 5.96 0.73
N ASN A 14 -3.49 6.00 2.06
CA ASN A 14 -2.70 6.81 2.99
C ASN A 14 -1.75 5.92 3.80
N THR A 15 -0.92 5.16 3.10
CA THR A 15 0.14 4.31 3.67
C THR A 15 1.49 4.71 3.08
N VAL A 16 2.59 4.35 3.75
CA VAL A 16 3.95 4.68 3.28
C VAL A 16 4.20 4.13 1.87
N SER A 17 3.80 2.89 1.60
CA SER A 17 3.93 2.28 0.27
C SER A 17 3.13 3.02 -0.82
N ALA A 18 1.95 3.54 -0.48
CA ALA A 18 1.11 4.28 -1.41
C ALA A 18 1.72 5.65 -1.73
N TRP A 19 2.11 6.41 -0.70
CA TRP A 19 2.77 7.69 -0.87
C TRP A 19 4.11 7.59 -1.62
N PHE A 20 4.89 6.53 -1.37
CA PHE A 20 6.09 6.26 -2.14
C PHE A 20 5.77 6.16 -3.64
N LEU A 21 4.77 5.37 -4.01
CA LEU A 21 4.41 5.20 -5.42
C LEU A 21 3.91 6.52 -6.04
N THR A 22 3.04 7.23 -5.34
CA THR A 22 2.49 8.51 -5.79
C THR A 22 3.60 9.55 -6.03
N VAL A 23 4.45 9.78 -5.03
CA VAL A 23 5.53 10.77 -5.13
C VAL A 23 6.56 10.37 -6.18
N SER A 24 6.95 9.10 -6.23
CA SER A 24 7.95 8.64 -7.20
C SER A 24 7.44 8.73 -8.65
N TRP A 25 6.15 8.47 -8.90
CA TRP A 25 5.55 8.73 -10.22
C TRP A 25 5.51 10.21 -10.57
N ILE A 26 5.10 11.08 -9.64
CA ILE A 26 5.12 12.53 -9.86
C ILE A 26 6.53 12.97 -10.27
N VAL A 27 7.56 12.53 -9.55
CA VAL A 27 8.96 12.85 -9.87
C VAL A 27 9.36 12.30 -11.25
N ALA A 28 9.10 11.02 -11.53
CA ALA A 28 9.47 10.40 -12.80
C ALA A 28 8.86 11.12 -14.01
N TRP A 29 7.57 11.44 -13.93
CA TRP A 29 6.86 12.15 -15.01
C TRP A 29 7.23 13.63 -15.09
N THR A 30 7.55 14.27 -13.98
CA THR A 30 8.08 15.65 -13.97
C THR A 30 9.42 15.70 -14.68
N VAL A 31 10.34 14.77 -14.39
CA VAL A 31 11.65 14.68 -15.07
C VAL A 31 11.47 14.44 -16.57
N ALA A 32 10.60 13.51 -16.96
CA ALA A 32 10.31 13.25 -18.37
C ALA A 32 9.73 14.48 -19.08
N ALA A 33 8.75 15.16 -18.47
CA ALA A 33 8.14 16.37 -19.02
C ALA A 33 9.17 17.50 -19.18
N VAL A 34 10.01 17.74 -18.18
CA VAL A 34 11.10 18.71 -18.23
C VAL A 34 12.05 18.38 -19.38
N ALA A 35 12.49 17.13 -19.51
CA ALA A 35 13.39 16.73 -20.59
C ALA A 35 12.78 16.91 -21.99
N ILE A 36 11.48 16.65 -22.14
CA ILE A 36 10.74 16.91 -23.39
C ILE A 36 10.69 18.41 -23.70
N ILE A 37 10.40 19.25 -22.71
CA ILE A 37 10.36 20.72 -22.87
C ILE A 37 11.72 21.26 -23.34
N PHE A 38 12.82 20.67 -22.87
CA PHE A 38 14.17 21.03 -23.29
C PHE A 38 14.63 20.35 -24.61
N GLY A 39 13.70 19.83 -25.41
CA GLY A 39 13.97 19.30 -26.75
C GLY A 39 14.25 17.80 -26.80
N GLY A 40 14.02 17.07 -25.70
CA GLY A 40 14.09 15.62 -25.68
C GLY A 40 13.01 14.96 -26.55
N ALA A 41 13.34 13.82 -27.15
CA ALA A 41 12.39 13.06 -27.96
C ALA A 41 11.20 12.55 -27.12
N LEU A 42 9.98 12.93 -27.51
CA LEU A 42 8.74 12.61 -26.79
C LEU A 42 8.60 11.11 -26.50
N VAL A 43 8.74 10.26 -27.52
CA VAL A 43 8.57 8.82 -27.39
C VAL A 43 9.62 8.23 -26.45
N THR A 44 10.89 8.63 -26.59
CA THR A 44 11.99 8.15 -25.75
C THR A 44 11.76 8.44 -24.28
N TRP A 45 11.47 9.69 -23.91
CA TRP A 45 11.25 10.07 -22.51
C TRP A 45 9.97 9.48 -21.93
N THR A 46 8.94 9.31 -22.74
CA THR A 46 7.71 8.62 -22.32
C THR A 46 7.99 7.14 -22.01
N VAL A 47 8.72 6.44 -22.87
CA VAL A 47 9.10 5.03 -22.62
C VAL A 47 9.96 4.90 -21.37
N ILE A 48 10.92 5.81 -21.16
CA ILE A 48 11.74 5.85 -19.95
C ILE A 48 10.85 6.01 -18.71
N ALA A 49 9.92 6.97 -18.72
CA ALA A 49 9.00 7.21 -17.60
C ALA A 49 8.11 5.99 -17.31
N LEU A 50 7.63 5.29 -18.35
CA LEU A 50 6.83 4.07 -18.19
C LEU A 50 7.64 2.93 -17.58
N VAL A 51 8.85 2.68 -18.08
CA VAL A 51 9.74 1.64 -17.52
C VAL A 51 10.08 1.94 -16.06
N ALA A 52 10.40 3.21 -15.75
CA ALA A 52 10.62 3.65 -14.38
C ALA A 52 9.36 3.44 -13.51
N SER A 53 8.17 3.75 -14.05
CA SER A 53 6.90 3.58 -13.34
C SER A 53 6.65 2.12 -12.96
N ILE A 54 6.97 1.17 -13.85
CA ILE A 54 6.87 -0.27 -13.57
C ILE A 54 7.84 -0.69 -12.46
N ALA A 55 9.09 -0.24 -12.52
CA ALA A 55 10.09 -0.55 -11.49
C ALA A 55 9.67 -0.01 -10.11
N LEU A 56 9.18 1.23 -10.06
CA LEU A 56 8.68 1.86 -8.83
C LEU A 56 7.44 1.14 -8.28
N ALA A 57 6.53 0.70 -9.14
CA ALA A 57 5.38 -0.10 -8.74
C ALA A 57 5.80 -1.45 -8.13
N ALA A 58 6.84 -2.09 -8.68
CA ALA A 58 7.39 -3.32 -8.11
C ALA A 58 7.96 -3.07 -6.70
N VAL A 59 8.72 -1.99 -6.49
CA VAL A 59 9.23 -1.59 -5.17
C VAL A 59 8.09 -1.32 -4.18
N ALA A 60 7.06 -0.57 -4.58
CA ALA A 60 5.87 -0.35 -3.75
C ALA A 60 5.17 -1.66 -3.38
N GLY A 61 5.12 -2.62 -4.31
CA GLY A 61 4.63 -3.97 -4.06
C GLY A 61 5.45 -4.72 -3.00
N VAL A 62 6.78 -4.59 -3.01
CA VAL A 62 7.66 -5.16 -1.96
C VAL A 62 7.42 -4.46 -0.62
N MET A 63 7.29 -3.13 -0.61
CA MET A 63 6.98 -2.37 0.61
C MET A 63 5.68 -2.86 1.26
N LYS A 64 4.64 -3.14 0.46
CA LYS A 64 3.39 -3.74 0.96
C LYS A 64 3.63 -5.11 1.61
N LYS A 65 4.48 -5.96 1.01
CA LYS A 65 4.80 -7.29 1.55
C LYS A 65 5.51 -7.25 2.89
N VAL A 66 6.32 -6.22 3.15
CA VAL A 66 7.03 -6.05 4.42
C VAL A 66 6.25 -5.23 5.46
N GLY A 67 4.95 -4.98 5.22
CA GLY A 67 4.06 -4.35 6.20
C GLY A 67 3.86 -2.85 6.04
N LEU A 68 4.55 -2.18 5.11
CA LEU A 68 4.40 -0.73 4.86
C LEU A 68 3.15 -0.39 4.02
N GLY A 69 2.31 -1.39 3.75
CA GLY A 69 1.06 -1.30 3.01
C GLY A 69 -0.18 -1.07 3.86
N ARG A 70 -0.02 -0.89 5.17
CA ARG A 70 -1.11 -0.67 6.15
C ARG A 70 -0.76 0.47 7.10
N LYS A 71 -1.77 1.15 7.64
CA LYS A 71 -1.59 2.13 8.72
C LYS A 71 -1.35 1.44 10.05
N GLU A 72 -2.09 0.35 10.28
CA GLU A 72 -2.01 -0.44 11.49
C GLU A 72 -1.51 -1.85 11.20
N PRO A 73 -0.73 -2.46 12.11
CA PRO A 73 -0.42 -3.87 12.04
C PRO A 73 -1.71 -4.69 11.94
N ARG A 74 -1.72 -5.71 11.10
CA ARG A 74 -2.89 -6.59 11.01
C ARG A 74 -3.14 -7.20 12.40
N PRO A 75 -4.38 -7.24 12.90
CA PRO A 75 -4.70 -7.90 14.16
C PRO A 75 -4.12 -9.31 14.14
N VAL A 76 -3.32 -9.63 15.17
CA VAL A 76 -2.81 -10.99 15.34
C VAL A 76 -4.00 -11.84 15.80
N PRO A 77 -4.31 -12.96 15.13
CA PRO A 77 -5.35 -13.86 15.63
C PRO A 77 -5.03 -14.26 17.07
N PRO A 78 -6.02 -14.29 17.97
CA PRO A 78 -5.79 -14.70 19.34
C PRO A 78 -5.16 -16.09 19.35
N THR A 79 -4.24 -16.30 20.27
CA THR A 79 -3.70 -17.63 20.55
C THR A 79 -4.83 -18.56 21.00
N ARG A 80 -4.61 -19.86 20.91
CA ARG A 80 -5.63 -20.84 21.34
C ARG A 80 -6.07 -20.61 22.78
N GLU A 81 -5.14 -20.30 23.68
CA GLU A 81 -5.41 -20.04 25.10
C GLU A 81 -6.25 -18.77 25.28
N GLU A 82 -5.92 -17.68 24.57
CA GLU A 82 -6.69 -16.44 24.57
C GLU A 82 -8.09 -16.63 23.98
N TRP A 83 -8.21 -17.47 22.96
CA TRP A 83 -9.50 -17.81 22.35
C TRP A 83 -10.37 -18.65 23.28
N GLU A 84 -9.79 -19.63 23.96
CA GLU A 84 -10.48 -20.46 24.96
C GLU A 84 -10.92 -19.62 26.17
N ALA A 85 -10.03 -18.79 26.71
CA ALA A 85 -10.34 -17.85 27.81
C ALA A 85 -11.45 -16.85 27.42
N GLY A 86 -11.43 -16.34 26.19
CA GLY A 86 -12.48 -15.45 25.68
C GLY A 86 -13.85 -16.13 25.59
N ARG A 87 -13.88 -17.42 25.20
CA ARG A 87 -15.13 -18.20 25.19
C ARG A 87 -15.66 -18.48 26.58
N GLU A 88 -14.79 -18.86 27.52
CA GLU A 88 -15.18 -19.13 28.91
C GLU A 88 -15.71 -17.87 29.60
N ALA A 89 -15.05 -16.73 29.41
CA ALA A 89 -15.51 -15.44 29.93
C ALA A 89 -16.88 -15.03 29.36
N THR A 90 -17.11 -15.29 28.07
CA THR A 90 -18.42 -15.03 27.42
C THR A 90 -19.50 -15.96 27.97
N ALA A 91 -19.19 -17.23 28.22
CA ALA A 91 -20.12 -18.20 28.78
C ALA A 91 -20.47 -17.93 30.26
N ALA A 92 -19.52 -17.40 31.03
CA ALA A 92 -19.73 -17.02 32.43
C ALA A 92 -20.50 -15.70 32.60
N ALA A 93 -20.60 -14.89 31.55
CA ALA A 93 -21.32 -13.62 31.54
C ALA A 93 -22.80 -13.73 31.10
N GLN A 94 -23.27 -14.94 30.75
CA GLN A 94 -24.68 -15.27 30.50
C GLN A 94 -25.36 -15.82 31.75
#